data_AF-A0A2G6C482-F1
#
_entry.id   AF-A0A2G6C482-F1
#
_cell.length_a   1.000
_cell.length_b   1.000
_cell.length_c   1.000
_cell.angle_alpha   90.00
_cell.angle_beta   90.00
_cell.angle_gamma   90.00
#
_symmetry.space_group_name_H-M   'P 1'
#
loop_
_entity.id
_entity.type
_entity.pdbx_description
1 polymer ?
#
loop_
_entity_poly.entity_id
_entity_poly.type
_entity_poly.pdbx_seq_one_letter_code
_entity_poly.pdbx_strand_id
1 'polypeptide(L)'
;MAKSKQTVSFVDWLRTGLRKVALAHFVLLAAYAIQTIVLDAWDIVVPEVIMKRWLSAAALLVVASAVWYIAHNRTEPLYRLRLYTFAVVIADIIFAAYNVYIQRGVASKYVALFAIPLIVSALLLSRAALYLTAFLSTAAYVAATVLYFTHYFNEAYKTELYAEVGFYCAGFFVLAMVLGGLIRFGGDTDSR
;
A
#
# COMPACT_ATOMS: atom_id res chain seq x y z
N MET A 1 -2.26 19.40 -41.95
CA MET A 1 -1.18 18.90 -41.06
C MET A 1 -1.80 18.05 -39.96
N ALA A 2 -1.75 16.72 -40.09
CA ALA A 2 -2.22 15.82 -39.03
C ALA A 2 -1.16 15.76 -37.92
N LYS A 3 -1.51 16.16 -36.69
CA LYS A 3 -0.68 15.93 -35.50
C LYS A 3 -0.52 14.41 -35.35
N SER A 4 0.69 13.88 -35.52
CA SER A 4 0.95 12.49 -35.17
C SER A 4 0.65 12.32 -33.68
N LYS A 5 -0.19 11.35 -33.33
CA LYS A 5 -0.43 10.98 -31.93
C LYS A 5 0.90 10.47 -31.38
N GLN A 6 1.57 11.26 -30.54
CA GLN A 6 2.73 10.77 -29.78
C GLN A 6 2.26 9.58 -28.94
N THR A 7 2.71 8.39 -29.30
CA THR A 7 2.56 7.19 -28.50
C THR A 7 3.50 7.31 -27.31
N VAL A 8 2.94 7.49 -26.11
CA VAL A 8 3.75 7.51 -24.87
C VAL A 8 4.34 6.12 -24.69
N SER A 9 5.66 6.02 -24.55
CA SER A 9 6.31 4.72 -24.32
C SER A 9 5.85 4.12 -22.98
N PHE A 10 5.74 2.80 -22.90
CA PHE A 10 5.38 2.11 -21.64
C PHE A 10 6.30 2.50 -20.47
N VAL A 11 7.59 2.70 -20.76
CA VAL A 11 8.60 3.13 -19.78
C VAL A 11 8.27 4.53 -19.24
N ASP A 12 7.91 5.46 -20.11
CA ASP A 12 7.55 6.83 -19.71
C ASP A 12 6.23 6.87 -18.94
N TRP A 13 5.27 6.02 -19.32
CA TRP A 13 4.03 5.85 -18.57
C TRP A 13 4.31 5.34 -17.15
N LEU A 14 5.08 4.25 -17.01
CA LEU A 14 5.41 3.67 -15.70
C LEU A 14 6.19 4.65 -14.83
N ARG A 15 7.17 5.35 -15.41
CA ARG A 15 7.95 6.38 -14.72
C ARG A 15 7.07 7.51 -14.21
N THR A 16 6.18 8.01 -15.05
CA THR A 16 5.24 9.08 -14.67
C THR A 16 4.27 8.61 -13.59
N GLY A 17 3.80 7.36 -13.70
CA GLY A 17 2.98 6.72 -12.69
C GLY A 17 3.68 6.60 -11.34
N LEU A 18 4.92 6.11 -11.32
CA LEU A 18 5.75 6.03 -10.10
C LEU A 18 5.95 7.39 -9.44
N ARG A 19 6.18 8.45 -10.22
CA ARG A 19 6.26 9.82 -9.66
C ARG A 19 4.98 10.24 -8.97
N LYS A 20 3.83 10.00 -9.62
CA LYS A 20 2.51 10.33 -9.05
C LYS A 20 2.24 9.53 -7.77
N VAL A 21 2.56 8.24 -7.79
CA VAL A 21 2.45 7.37 -6.63
C VAL A 21 3.35 7.86 -5.49
N ALA A 22 4.62 8.18 -5.75
CA ALA A 22 5.51 8.68 -4.71
C ALA A 22 5.03 10.03 -4.13
N LEU A 23 4.52 10.94 -4.97
CA LEU A 23 3.90 12.18 -4.49
C LEU A 23 2.66 11.91 -3.62
N ALA A 24 1.82 10.96 -4.00
CA ALA A 24 0.68 10.55 -3.18
C ALA A 24 1.11 9.97 -1.83
N HIS A 25 2.24 9.25 -1.77
CA HIS A 25 2.83 8.76 -0.51
C HIS A 25 3.30 9.90 0.39
N PHE A 26 3.88 10.98 -0.15
CA PHE A 26 4.21 12.15 0.67
C PHE A 26 2.95 12.80 1.28
N VAL A 27 1.87 12.87 0.52
CA VAL A 27 0.57 13.38 1.03
C VAL A 27 0.01 12.45 2.11
N LEU A 28 0.05 11.14 1.88
CA LEU A 28 -0.35 10.13 2.86
C LEU A 28 0.46 10.28 4.16
N LEU A 29 1.78 10.39 4.06
CA LEU A 29 2.68 10.55 5.20
C LEU A 29 2.43 11.85 5.95
N ALA A 30 2.14 12.95 5.24
CA ALA A 30 1.74 14.20 5.88
C ALA A 30 0.41 14.05 6.64
N ALA A 31 -0.60 13.42 6.05
CA ALA A 31 -1.87 13.14 6.71
C ALA A 31 -1.70 12.22 7.93
N TYR A 32 -0.87 11.19 7.81
CA TYR A 32 -0.53 10.27 8.89
C TYR A 32 0.24 10.95 10.03
N ALA A 33 1.16 11.86 9.71
CA ALA A 33 1.89 12.67 10.69
C ALA A 33 0.93 13.60 11.43
N ILE A 34 0.04 14.31 10.73
CA ILE A 34 -0.99 15.16 11.35
C ILE A 34 -1.88 14.33 12.28
N GLN A 35 -2.36 13.16 11.82
CA GLN A 35 -3.16 12.27 12.64
C GLN A 35 -2.40 11.84 13.92
N THR A 36 -1.11 11.54 13.80
CA THR A 36 -0.27 11.13 14.93
C THR A 36 -0.09 12.27 15.93
N ILE A 37 0.17 13.49 15.46
CA ILE A 37 0.28 14.69 16.30
C ILE A 37 -1.04 14.96 17.04
N VAL A 38 -2.18 14.84 16.35
CA VAL A 38 -3.51 15.05 16.97
C VAL A 38 -3.78 14.01 18.06
N LEU A 39 -3.43 12.74 17.82
CA LEU A 39 -3.63 11.67 18.79
C LEU A 39 -2.70 11.79 20.01
N ASP A 40 -1.48 12.30 19.80
CA ASP A 40 -0.52 12.63 20.85
C ASP A 40 -1.00 13.83 21.67
N ALA A 41 -1.42 14.92 21.02
CA ALA A 41 -1.90 16.13 21.68
C ALA A 41 -3.19 15.93 22.50
N TRP A 42 -3.97 14.89 22.21
CA TRP A 42 -5.17 14.53 22.96
C TRP A 42 -4.94 13.43 24.00
N ASP A 43 -3.70 12.95 24.19
CA ASP A 43 -3.35 11.87 25.12
C ASP A 43 -4.19 10.59 24.93
N ILE A 44 -4.67 10.36 23.70
CA ILE A 44 -5.53 9.19 23.38
C ILE A 44 -4.68 7.92 23.29
N VAL A 45 -3.41 8.07 22.93
CA VAL A 45 -2.51 6.96 22.59
C VAL A 45 -1.24 7.05 23.46
N VAL A 46 -0.80 5.91 23.97
CA VAL A 46 0.41 5.84 24.81
C VAL A 46 1.67 6.25 24.04
N PRO A 47 2.66 6.91 24.68
CA PRO A 47 3.86 7.43 24.01
C PRO A 47 4.65 6.36 23.23
N GLU A 48 4.66 5.12 23.71
CA GLU A 48 5.34 4.01 23.02
C GLU A 48 4.73 3.74 21.63
N VAL A 49 3.41 3.82 21.50
CA VAL A 49 2.72 3.64 20.21
C VAL A 49 2.97 4.85 19.30
N ILE A 50 3.01 6.07 19.84
CA ILE A 50 3.37 7.28 19.08
C ILE A 50 4.78 7.14 18.49
N MET A 51 5.76 6.70 19.28
CA MET A 51 7.12 6.43 18.78
C MET A 51 7.13 5.40 17.64
N LYS A 52 6.41 4.27 17.81
CA LYS A 52 6.29 3.23 16.78
C LYS A 52 5.69 3.76 15.47
N ARG A 53 4.71 4.65 15.56
CA ARG A 53 4.10 5.32 14.39
C ARG A 53 5.12 6.17 13.64
N TRP A 54 5.88 7.01 14.34
CA TRP A 54 6.92 7.82 13.73
C TRP A 54 8.00 6.97 13.06
N LEU A 55 8.42 5.85 13.68
CA LEU A 55 9.36 4.92 13.06
C LEU A 55 8.80 4.32 11.76
N SER A 56 7.54 3.90 11.76
CA SER A 56 6.90 3.36 10.55
C SER A 56 6.74 4.41 9.45
N ALA A 57 6.41 5.65 9.80
CA ALA A 57 6.30 6.76 8.88
C ALA A 57 7.66 7.13 8.27
N ALA A 58 8.71 7.18 9.10
CA ALA A 58 10.08 7.43 8.64
C ALA A 58 10.57 6.34 7.69
N ALA A 59 10.29 5.06 8.00
CA ALA A 59 10.64 3.95 7.11
C ALA A 59 9.95 4.06 5.74
N LEU A 60 8.64 4.35 5.72
CA LEU A 60 7.91 4.53 4.46
C LEU A 60 8.36 5.80 3.71
N LEU A 61 8.73 6.87 4.43
CA LEU A 61 9.27 8.09 3.83
C LEU A 61 10.59 7.84 3.10
N VAL A 62 11.48 7.01 3.66
CA VAL A 62 12.74 6.61 3.00
C VAL A 62 12.45 5.89 1.70
N VAL A 63 11.51 4.93 1.70
CA VAL A 63 11.11 4.20 0.49
C VAL A 63 10.51 5.14 -0.56
N ALA A 64 9.54 5.98 -0.16
CA ALA A 64 8.90 6.94 -1.05
C ALA A 64 9.90 7.94 -1.65
N SER A 65 10.86 8.42 -0.86
CA SER A 65 11.90 9.33 -1.31
C SER A 65 12.85 8.67 -2.30
N ALA A 66 13.29 7.44 -2.03
CA ALA A 66 14.12 6.67 -2.95
C ALA A 66 13.41 6.46 -4.29
N VAL A 67 12.14 6.05 -4.27
CA VAL A 67 11.34 5.82 -5.48
C VAL A 67 11.12 7.11 -6.25
N TRP A 68 10.81 8.21 -5.56
CA TRP A 68 10.65 9.52 -6.20
C TRP A 68 11.94 9.97 -6.89
N TYR A 69 13.07 9.90 -6.18
CA TYR A 69 14.38 10.28 -6.70
C TYR A 69 14.75 9.49 -7.95
N ILE A 70 14.57 8.17 -7.90
CA ILE A 70 14.89 7.27 -9.01
C ILE A 70 13.94 7.49 -10.19
N ALA A 71 12.63 7.62 -9.92
CA ALA A 71 11.66 7.93 -10.98
C ALA A 71 11.94 9.29 -11.61
N HIS A 72 12.60 10.21 -10.91
CA HIS A 72 13.07 11.48 -11.48
C HIS A 72 14.18 11.30 -12.50
N ASN A 73 15.05 10.29 -12.32
CA ASN A 73 16.16 9.99 -13.21
C ASN A 73 15.67 9.39 -14.55
N ARG A 74 16.07 9.98 -15.67
CA ARG A 74 15.55 9.61 -17.01
C ARG A 74 16.22 8.39 -17.63
N THR A 75 17.31 7.90 -17.04
CA THR A 75 18.15 6.84 -17.63
C THR A 75 17.86 5.44 -17.09
N GLU A 76 16.94 5.30 -16.13
CA GLU A 76 16.72 4.00 -15.48
C GLU A 76 16.06 2.99 -16.43
N PRO A 77 16.61 1.76 -16.54
CA PRO A 77 16.06 0.69 -17.35
C PRO A 77 14.76 0.15 -16.77
N LEU A 78 13.92 -0.46 -17.62
CA LEU A 78 12.58 -0.93 -17.26
C LEU A 78 12.56 -1.92 -16.08
N TYR A 79 13.53 -2.84 -16.02
CA TYR A 79 13.57 -3.85 -14.95
C TYR A 79 13.70 -3.21 -13.56
N ARG A 80 14.45 -2.10 -13.44
CA ARG A 80 14.60 -1.36 -12.19
C ARG A 80 13.32 -0.66 -11.81
N LEU A 81 12.65 0.00 -12.76
CA LEU A 81 11.34 0.63 -12.51
C LEU A 81 10.30 -0.38 -12.00
N ARG A 82 10.27 -1.60 -12.58
CA ARG A 82 9.43 -2.69 -12.08
C ARG A 82 9.82 -3.11 -10.67
N LEU A 83 11.11 -3.31 -10.40
CA LEU A 83 11.62 -3.65 -9.07
C LEU A 83 11.17 -2.62 -8.02
N TYR A 84 11.28 -1.32 -8.31
CA TYR A 84 10.86 -0.26 -7.39
C TYR A 84 9.35 -0.21 -7.21
N THR A 85 8.57 -0.52 -8.24
CA THR A 85 7.11 -0.64 -8.12
C THR A 85 6.74 -1.75 -7.14
N PHE A 86 7.38 -2.92 -7.25
CA PHE A 86 7.18 -4.00 -6.28
C PHE A 86 7.68 -3.63 -4.88
N ALA A 87 8.80 -2.92 -4.77
CA ALA A 87 9.33 -2.47 -3.49
C ALA A 87 8.36 -1.54 -2.75
N VAL A 88 7.72 -0.60 -3.44
CA VAL A 88 6.67 0.26 -2.86
C VAL A 88 5.49 -0.57 -2.37
N VAL A 89 4.96 -1.47 -3.22
CA VAL A 89 3.82 -2.32 -2.85
C VAL A 89 4.14 -3.16 -1.60
N ILE A 90 5.34 -3.72 -1.51
CA ILE A 90 5.78 -4.49 -0.33
C ILE A 90 5.90 -3.57 0.90
N ALA A 91 6.49 -2.38 0.74
CA ALA A 91 6.60 -1.41 1.83
C ALA A 91 5.22 -0.99 2.36
N ASP A 92 4.25 -0.79 1.47
CA ASP A 92 2.87 -0.44 1.83
C ASP A 92 2.18 -1.57 2.60
N ILE A 93 2.35 -2.82 2.17
CA ILE A 93 1.84 -4.00 2.88
C ILE A 93 2.44 -4.08 4.28
N ILE A 94 3.76 -3.92 4.40
CA ILE A 94 4.45 -3.95 5.70
C ILE A 94 3.97 -2.79 6.59
N PHE A 95 3.86 -1.59 6.03
CA PHE A 95 3.38 -0.41 6.75
C PHE A 95 1.95 -0.59 7.25
N ALA A 96 1.05 -1.10 6.43
CA ALA A 96 -0.34 -1.40 6.81
C ALA A 96 -0.40 -2.48 7.89
N ALA A 97 0.30 -3.60 7.70
CA ALA A 97 0.33 -4.71 8.65
C ALA A 97 0.90 -4.28 10.01
N TYR A 98 1.99 -3.50 10.01
CA TYR A 98 2.58 -2.97 11.23
C TYR A 98 1.62 -2.04 11.97
N ASN A 99 0.91 -1.16 11.26
CA ASN A 99 -0.08 -0.26 11.84
C ASN A 99 -1.31 -0.98 12.41
N VAL A 100 -1.74 -2.07 11.78
CA VAL A 100 -2.75 -2.98 12.33
C VAL A 100 -2.27 -3.60 13.63
N TYR A 101 -1.05 -4.14 13.64
CA TYR A 101 -0.46 -4.77 14.82
C TYR A 101 -0.36 -3.80 16.01
N ILE A 102 0.16 -2.58 15.82
CA ILE A 102 0.34 -1.63 16.94
C ILE A 102 -0.97 -0.96 17.41
N GLN A 103 -2.08 -1.13 16.68
CA GLN A 103 -3.37 -0.50 17.00
C GLN A 103 -4.49 -1.54 17.23
N ARG A 104 -4.19 -2.58 17.99
CA ARG A 104 -5.16 -3.58 18.47
C ARG A 104 -5.69 -4.58 17.43
N GLY A 105 -4.93 -4.90 16.40
CA GLY A 105 -5.28 -5.96 15.46
C GLY A 105 -6.61 -5.70 14.74
N VAL A 106 -7.63 -6.52 15.00
CA VAL A 106 -8.92 -6.47 14.28
C VAL A 106 -9.70 -5.17 14.46
N ALA A 107 -9.61 -4.55 15.65
CA ALA A 107 -10.26 -3.27 15.93
C ALA A 107 -9.58 -2.06 15.24
N SER A 108 -8.46 -2.31 14.55
CA SER A 108 -7.67 -1.26 13.92
C SER A 108 -8.36 -0.72 12.66
N LYS A 109 -8.61 0.59 12.65
CA LYS A 109 -9.04 1.31 11.44
C LYS A 109 -7.93 1.36 10.38
N TYR A 110 -6.69 1.02 10.72
CA TYR A 110 -5.59 0.95 9.76
C TYR A 110 -5.67 -0.23 8.80
N VAL A 111 -6.62 -1.15 8.96
CA VAL A 111 -6.92 -2.15 7.91
C VAL A 111 -7.24 -1.49 6.56
N ALA A 112 -7.78 -0.26 6.58
CA ALA A 112 -8.01 0.52 5.37
C ALA A 112 -6.72 0.87 4.59
N LEU A 113 -5.54 0.87 5.24
CA LEU A 113 -4.27 1.12 4.57
C LEU A 113 -3.90 0.04 3.56
N PHE A 114 -4.45 -1.19 3.68
CA PHE A 114 -4.27 -2.23 2.68
C PHE A 114 -4.91 -1.91 1.32
N ALA A 115 -5.77 -0.88 1.24
CA ALA A 115 -6.23 -0.37 -0.04
C ALA A 115 -5.10 0.27 -0.87
N ILE A 116 -4.09 0.86 -0.22
CA ILE A 116 -2.98 1.55 -0.89
C ILE A 116 -2.17 0.60 -1.79
N PRO A 117 -1.61 -0.52 -1.30
CA PRO A 117 -0.83 -1.43 -2.16
C PRO A 117 -1.69 -1.99 -3.30
N LEU A 118 -2.99 -2.22 -3.07
CA LEU A 118 -3.92 -2.67 -4.11
C LEU A 118 -4.12 -1.61 -5.20
N ILE A 119 -4.30 -0.35 -4.82
CA ILE A 119 -4.42 0.77 -5.77
C ILE A 119 -3.11 0.95 -6.55
N VAL A 120 -1.96 0.91 -5.88
CA VAL A 120 -0.64 1.03 -6.54
C VAL A 120 -0.43 -0.10 -7.55
N SER A 121 -0.71 -1.35 -7.17
CA SER A 121 -0.64 -2.49 -8.08
C SER A 121 -1.60 -2.37 -9.25
N ALA A 122 -2.83 -1.89 -9.04
CA ALA A 122 -3.79 -1.69 -10.11
C ALA A 122 -3.36 -0.59 -11.09
N LEU A 123 -2.74 0.49 -10.58
CA LEU A 123 -2.32 1.62 -11.40
C LEU A 123 -1.05 1.35 -12.20
N LEU A 124 -0.10 0.58 -11.66
CA LEU A 124 1.27 0.48 -12.22
C LEU A 124 1.67 -0.92 -12.67
N LEU A 125 0.94 -1.97 -12.27
CA LEU A 125 1.29 -3.36 -12.56
C LEU A 125 0.20 -4.05 -13.40
N SER A 126 0.20 -5.39 -13.38
CA SER A 126 -0.75 -6.23 -14.11
C SER A 126 -1.86 -6.75 -13.21
N ARG A 127 -2.93 -7.29 -13.82
CA ARG A 127 -4.02 -7.97 -13.09
C ARG A 127 -3.49 -9.12 -12.21
N ALA A 128 -2.54 -9.90 -12.72
CA ALA A 128 -1.91 -10.97 -11.94
C ALA A 128 -1.17 -10.42 -10.71
N ALA A 129 -0.43 -9.31 -10.87
CA ALA A 129 0.24 -8.66 -9.76
C ALA A 129 -0.75 -8.10 -8.73
N LEU A 130 -1.88 -7.55 -9.16
CA LEU A 130 -2.95 -7.08 -8.27
C LEU A 130 -3.53 -8.21 -7.40
N TYR A 131 -3.85 -9.36 -8.00
CA TYR A 131 -4.34 -10.50 -7.22
C TYR A 131 -3.27 -11.05 -6.27
N LEU A 132 -2.00 -11.09 -6.71
CA LEU A 132 -0.89 -11.44 -5.83
C LEU A 132 -0.78 -10.46 -4.65
N THR A 133 -0.93 -9.15 -4.89
CA THR A 133 -0.96 -8.13 -3.84
C THR A 133 -2.12 -8.36 -2.87
N ALA A 134 -3.30 -8.78 -3.35
CA ALA A 134 -4.43 -9.12 -2.49
C ALA A 134 -4.15 -10.35 -1.61
N PHE A 135 -3.50 -11.38 -2.17
CA PHE A 135 -3.04 -12.54 -1.40
C PHE A 135 -2.01 -12.16 -0.34
N LEU A 136 -1.00 -11.37 -0.70
CA LEU A 136 0.03 -10.92 0.25
C LEU A 136 -0.54 -9.99 1.32
N SER A 137 -1.46 -9.11 0.97
CA SER A 137 -2.18 -8.23 1.92
C SER A 137 -3.01 -9.05 2.90
N THR A 138 -3.73 -10.06 2.39
CA THR A 138 -4.47 -11.02 3.21
C THR A 138 -3.54 -11.73 4.19
N ALA A 139 -2.45 -12.32 3.70
CA ALA A 139 -1.49 -13.02 4.55
C ALA A 139 -0.88 -12.11 5.62
N ALA A 140 -0.48 -10.89 5.24
CA ALA A 140 0.12 -9.92 6.16
C ALA A 140 -0.90 -9.43 7.22
N TYR A 141 -2.15 -9.18 6.83
CA TYR A 141 -3.21 -8.80 7.75
C TYR A 141 -3.55 -9.91 8.74
N VAL A 142 -3.72 -11.15 8.26
CA VAL A 142 -3.93 -12.34 9.12
C VAL A 142 -2.78 -12.48 10.09
N ALA A 143 -1.52 -12.42 9.60
CA ALA A 143 -0.34 -12.57 10.44
C ALA A 143 -0.25 -11.47 11.52
N ALA A 144 -0.43 -10.20 11.15
CA ALA A 144 -0.39 -9.08 12.08
C ALA A 144 -1.47 -9.19 13.16
N THR A 145 -2.66 -9.62 12.77
CA THR A 145 -3.79 -9.78 13.68
C THR A 145 -3.58 -10.95 14.62
N VAL A 146 -3.24 -12.13 14.10
CA VAL A 146 -2.96 -13.32 14.93
C VAL A 146 -1.81 -13.04 15.88
N LEU A 147 -0.73 -12.38 15.41
CA LEU A 147 0.40 -12.02 16.26
C LEU A 147 -0.01 -11.09 17.40
N TYR A 148 -0.84 -10.08 17.12
CA TYR A 148 -1.41 -9.23 18.17
C TYR A 148 -2.18 -10.06 19.20
N PHE A 149 -3.11 -10.90 18.76
CA PHE A 149 -3.92 -11.74 19.66
C PHE A 149 -3.09 -12.73 20.46
N THR A 150 -1.99 -13.24 19.92
CA THR A 150 -1.07 -14.10 20.68
C THR A 150 -0.34 -13.36 21.79
N HIS A 151 -0.05 -12.07 21.61
CA HIS A 151 0.57 -11.23 22.64
C HIS A 151 -0.46 -10.70 23.66
N TYR A 152 -1.71 -10.46 23.22
CA TYR A 152 -2.77 -9.82 24.01
C TYR A 152 -4.04 -10.69 24.10
N PHE A 153 -3.87 -11.95 24.54
CA PHE A 153 -4.91 -12.99 24.50
C PHE A 153 -6.22 -12.65 25.22
N ASN A 154 -6.20 -11.72 26.18
CA ASN A 154 -7.36 -11.37 27.00
C ASN A 154 -8.18 -10.18 26.46
N GLU A 155 -7.80 -9.57 25.33
CA GLU A 155 -8.43 -8.34 24.86
C GLU A 155 -9.64 -8.53 23.93
N ALA A 156 -9.84 -9.73 23.36
CA ALA A 156 -10.95 -9.97 22.44
C ALA A 156 -11.34 -11.45 22.32
N TYR A 157 -12.57 -11.70 21.87
CA TYR A 157 -13.10 -13.05 21.69
C TYR A 157 -12.58 -13.67 20.38
N LYS A 158 -12.19 -14.95 20.44
CA LYS A 158 -11.69 -15.69 19.26
C LYS A 158 -12.68 -15.72 18.09
N THR A 159 -13.98 -15.74 18.38
CA THR A 159 -15.04 -15.73 17.36
C THR A 159 -15.09 -14.41 16.58
N GLU A 160 -14.93 -13.29 17.28
CA GLU A 160 -14.86 -11.95 16.68
C GLU A 160 -13.60 -11.81 15.81
N LEU A 161 -12.46 -12.31 16.29
CA LEU A 161 -11.21 -12.36 15.53
C LEU A 161 -11.40 -13.02 14.15
N TYR A 162 -11.90 -14.26 14.11
CA TYR A 162 -11.98 -14.98 12.83
C TYR A 162 -13.06 -14.43 11.89
N ALA A 163 -14.16 -13.89 12.46
CA ALA A 163 -15.21 -13.26 11.66
C ALA A 163 -14.71 -11.97 10.99
N GLU A 164 -14.08 -11.07 11.75
CA GLU A 164 -13.54 -9.81 11.21
C GLU A 164 -12.39 -10.07 10.25
N VAL A 165 -11.49 -10.99 10.59
CA VAL A 165 -10.40 -11.39 9.68
C VAL A 165 -10.95 -11.90 8.36
N GLY A 166 -11.92 -12.83 8.40
CA GLY A 166 -12.56 -13.35 7.20
C GLY A 166 -13.21 -12.25 6.35
N PHE A 167 -13.91 -11.31 6.99
CA PHE A 167 -14.56 -10.18 6.33
C PHE A 167 -13.57 -9.29 5.58
N TYR A 168 -12.50 -8.83 6.24
CA TYR A 168 -11.51 -7.94 5.60
C TYR A 168 -10.70 -8.66 4.52
N CYS A 169 -10.36 -9.94 4.72
CA CYS A 169 -9.68 -10.73 3.69
C CYS A 169 -10.55 -10.84 2.42
N ALA A 170 -11.84 -11.16 2.57
CA ALA A 170 -12.77 -11.13 1.45
C ALA A 170 -12.87 -9.73 0.82
N GLY A 171 -12.89 -8.68 1.64
CA GLY A 171 -12.87 -7.28 1.21
C GLY A 171 -11.67 -6.94 0.32
N PHE A 172 -10.47 -7.43 0.64
CA PHE A 172 -9.28 -7.21 -0.19
C PHE A 172 -9.43 -7.83 -1.58
N PHE A 173 -9.97 -9.04 -1.69
CA PHE A 173 -10.23 -9.67 -2.98
C PHE A 173 -11.35 -8.97 -3.76
N VAL A 174 -12.41 -8.54 -3.09
CA VAL A 174 -13.48 -7.74 -3.73
C VAL A 174 -12.91 -6.45 -4.29
N LEU A 175 -12.11 -5.72 -3.51
CA LEU A 175 -11.46 -4.51 -3.97
C LEU A 175 -10.51 -4.79 -5.15
N ALA A 176 -9.72 -5.86 -5.09
CA ALA A 176 -8.86 -6.28 -6.20
C ALA A 176 -9.65 -6.62 -7.47
N MET A 177 -10.83 -7.25 -7.37
CA MET A 177 -11.68 -7.53 -8.52
C MET A 177 -12.24 -6.24 -9.14
N VAL A 178 -12.73 -5.31 -8.30
CA VAL A 178 -13.24 -4.01 -8.75
C VAL A 178 -12.13 -3.22 -9.45
N LEU A 179 -10.97 -3.10 -8.82
CA LEU A 179 -9.81 -2.43 -9.39
C LEU A 179 -9.33 -3.13 -10.66
N GLY A 180 -9.31 -4.46 -10.68
CA GLY A 180 -8.92 -5.27 -11.83
C GLY A 180 -9.80 -5.05 -13.07
N GLY A 181 -11.09 -4.77 -12.86
CA GLY A 181 -12.02 -4.35 -13.91
C GLY A 181 -11.73 -2.94 -14.47
N LEU A 182 -11.15 -2.05 -13.65
CA LEU A 182 -10.75 -0.70 -14.04
C LEU A 182 -9.39 -0.65 -14.74
N ILE A 183 -8.58 -1.72 -14.66
CA ILE A 183 -7.36 -1.86 -15.44
C ILE A 183 -7.75 -2.03 -16.91
N ARG A 184 -7.88 -0.90 -17.61
CA ARG A 184 -7.85 -0.83 -19.07
C ARG A 184 -6.39 -0.88 -19.48
N PHE A 185 -6.03 -1.91 -20.26
CA PHE A 185 -4.75 -1.99 -20.94
C PHE A 185 -4.49 -0.65 -21.65
N GLY A 186 -3.46 0.07 -21.21
CA GLY A 186 -2.78 1.02 -22.08
C GLY A 186 -2.01 0.22 -23.12
N GLY A 187 -2.71 -0.28 -24.14
CA GLY A 187 -2.10 -1.01 -25.25
C GLY A 187 -2.97 -2.12 -25.84
N ASP A 188 -4.07 -1.75 -26.52
CA ASP A 188 -4.52 -2.47 -27.72
C ASP A 188 -3.54 -2.24 -28.91
N THR A 189 -2.24 -2.18 -28.63
CA THR A 189 -1.17 -1.98 -29.63
C THR A 189 0.03 -2.82 -29.28
N ASP A 190 -0.19 -4.11 -29.03
CA ASP A 190 0.73 -5.14 -29.51
C ASP A 190 -0.05 -6.46 -29.58
N SER A 191 -0.72 -6.62 -30.72
CA SER A 191 -0.95 -7.93 -31.29
C SER A 191 0.41 -8.63 -31.49
N ARG A 192 0.66 -9.70 -30.71
CA ARG A 192 1.50 -10.90 -30.97
C ARG A 192 2.32 -11.31 -29.75
#